data_AF-A0A852WP16-F1
#
_entry.id   AF-A0A852WP16-F1
#
_cell.length_a   1.000
_cell.length_b   1.000
_cell.length_c   1.000
_cell.angle_alpha   90.00
_cell.angle_beta   90.00
_cell.angle_gamma   90.00
#
_symmetry.space_group_name_H-M   'P 1'
#
loop_
_entity.id
_entity.type
_entity.pdbx_description
1 polymer ?
#
loop_
_entity_poly.entity_id
_entity_poly.type
_entity_poly.pdbx_seq_one_letter_code
_entity_poly.pdbx_strand_id
1 'polypeptide(L)' 'MGRTIGDGGWYFHIVDIATDPVHQRRGLGRQVMEWLVADVLERAPKGAYVSLIGDPPGQRLYRSLGFDDVAPSLGMALRT' A
#
# COMPACT_ATOMS: atom_id res chain seq x y z
N MET A 1 4.73 -2.56 -10.63
CA MET A 1 3.73 -1.47 -10.76
C MET A 1 2.92 -1.38 -9.48
N GLY A 2 2.25 -0.25 -9.30
CA GLY A 2 1.38 0.05 -8.17
C GLY A 2 0.82 1.46 -8.32
N ARG A 3 -0.28 1.78 -7.64
CA ARG A 3 -0.84 3.13 -7.64
C ARG A 3 -1.52 3.47 -6.32
N THR A 4 -1.69 4.76 -6.09
CA THR A 4 -2.49 5.31 -4.98
C THR A 4 -3.80 5.84 -5.53
N ILE A 5 -4.92 5.49 -4.89
CA ILE A 5 -6.23 6.12 -5.09
C ILE A 5 -6.63 6.83 -3.80
N GLY A 6 -7.48 7.84 -3.87
CA GLY A 6 -7.86 8.61 -2.68
C GLY A 6 -8.66 9.85 -3.00
N ASP A 7 -8.95 10.62 -1.95
CA ASP A 7 -9.63 11.92 -2.04
C ASP A 7 -8.67 13.08 -2.35
N GLY A 8 -7.36 12.81 -2.40
CA GLY A 8 -6.31 13.80 -2.61
C GLY A 8 -6.02 14.65 -1.37
N GLY A 9 -6.71 14.40 -0.24
CA GLY A 9 -6.57 15.12 1.01
C GLY A 9 -6.09 14.20 2.11
N TRP A 10 -7.00 13.50 2.77
CA TRP A 10 -6.71 12.78 4.01
C TRP A 10 -6.60 11.27 3.83
N TYR A 11 -7.20 10.69 2.80
CA TYR A 11 -7.31 9.25 2.66
C TYR A 11 -6.66 8.75 1.37
N PHE A 12 -5.76 7.78 1.52
CA PHE A 12 -5.06 7.14 0.41
C PHE A 12 -5.11 5.61 0.56
N HIS A 13 -5.41 4.93 -0.54
CA HIS A 13 -5.39 3.49 -0.65
C HIS A 13 -4.39 3.06 -1.73
N ILE A 14 -3.42 2.24 -1.36
CA ILE A 14 -2.44 1.66 -2.28
C ILE A 14 -3.04 0.39 -2.87
N VAL A 15 -3.13 0.35 -4.20
CA VAL A 15 -3.75 -0.75 -4.96
C VAL A 15 -2.87 -1.22 -6.10
N ASP A 16 -3.21 -2.40 -6.63
CA ASP A 16 -2.62 -3.00 -7.83
C ASP A 16 -1.10 -3.17 -7.74
N ILE A 17 -0.59 -3.49 -6.54
CA ILE A 17 0.81 -3.83 -6.34
C ILE A 17 1.12 -5.15 -7.01
N ALA A 18 1.93 -5.10 -8.06
CA ALA A 18 2.35 -6.27 -8.80
C ALA A 18 3.80 -6.17 -9.25
N THR A 19 4.52 -7.28 -9.17
CA THR A 19 5.83 -7.46 -9.79
C THR A 19 5.76 -8.69 -10.67
N ASP A 20 6.13 -8.53 -11.95
CA ASP A 20 6.19 -9.63 -12.90
C ASP A 20 7.03 -10.79 -12.32
N PRO A 21 6.55 -12.05 -12.39
CA PRO A 21 7.24 -13.20 -11.82
C PRO A 21 8.74 -13.29 -12.13
N VAL A 22 9.16 -12.94 -13.34
CA VAL A 22 10.59 -13.03 -13.74
C VAL A 22 11.46 -11.95 -13.07
N HIS A 23 10.82 -10.90 -12.55
CA HIS A 23 11.43 -9.76 -11.87
C HIS A 23 11.24 -9.78 -10.34
N GLN A 24 10.56 -10.78 -9.78
CA GLN A 24 10.36 -10.93 -8.34
C GLN A 24 11.66 -11.24 -7.58
N ARG A 25 11.63 -11.04 -6.26
CA ARG A 25 12.77 -11.26 -5.34
C ARG A 25 14.01 -10.40 -5.63
N ARG A 26 13.85 -9.32 -6.40
CA ARG A 26 14.90 -8.32 -6.69
C ARG A 26 14.70 -6.98 -5.97
N GLY A 27 13.79 -6.91 -5.00
CA GLY A 27 13.49 -5.68 -4.26
C GLY A 27 12.57 -4.68 -4.97
N LEU A 28 12.14 -4.95 -6.21
CA LEU A 28 11.31 -4.02 -6.99
C LEU A 28 9.97 -3.69 -6.33
N GLY A 29 9.31 -4.67 -5.72
CA GLY A 29 8.07 -4.41 -4.97
C GLY A 29 8.27 -3.44 -3.81
N ARG A 30 9.43 -3.50 -3.15
CA ARG A 30 9.80 -2.56 -2.09
C ARG A 30 10.01 -1.16 -2.65
N GLN A 31 10.77 -1.04 -3.74
CA GLN A 31 11.03 0.24 -4.41
C GLN A 31 9.73 0.92 -4.85
N VAL A 32 8.79 0.17 -5.43
CA VAL A 32 7.48 0.70 -5.82
C VAL A 32 6.70 1.20 -4.60
N MET A 33 6.65 0.40 -3.52
CA MET A 33 5.95 0.80 -2.30
C MET A 33 6.56 2.05 -1.65
N GLU A 34 7.89 2.12 -1.53
CA GLU A 34 8.57 3.27 -0.96
C GLU A 34 8.34 4.54 -1.80
N TRP A 35 8.37 4.41 -3.13
CA TRP A 35 8.06 5.51 -4.02
C TRP A 35 6.63 6.01 -3.85
N LEU A 36 5.64 5.11 -3.79
CA LEU A 36 4.23 5.48 -3.59
C LEU A 36 3.97 6.12 -2.22
N VAL A 37 4.59 5.60 -1.16
CA VAL A 37 4.46 6.17 0.19
C VAL A 37 5.09 7.56 0.25
N ALA A 38 6.28 7.74 -0.33
CA ALA A 38 6.95 9.04 -0.40
C ALA A 38 6.10 10.08 -1.16
N ASP A 39 5.55 9.70 -2.31
CA ASP A 39 4.66 10.54 -3.12
C ASP A 39 3.40 10.98 -2.34
N VAL A 40 2.80 10.07 -1.55
CA VAL A 40 1.67 10.44 -0.67
C VAL A 40 2.11 11.39 0.44
N LEU A 41 3.22 11.10 1.13
CA LEU A 41 3.71 11.92 2.24
C LEU A 41 4.15 13.32 1.81
N GLU A 42 4.57 13.50 0.55
CA GLU A 42 4.95 14.80 -0.01
C GLU A 42 3.73 15.72 -0.20
N ARG A 43 2.61 15.20 -0.69
CA ARG A 43 1.43 16.00 -1.02
C ARG A 43 0.34 16.02 0.06
N ALA A 44 0.32 15.03 0.95
CA ALA A 44 -0.75 14.88 1.92
C ALA A 44 -0.49 15.68 3.21
N PRO A 45 -1.55 16.15 3.91
CA PRO A 45 -1.41 16.71 5.25
C PRO A 45 -0.80 15.70 6.22
N LYS A 46 -0.12 16.21 7.24
CA LYS A 46 0.44 15.39 8.32
C LYS A 46 -0.66 14.56 8.98
N GLY A 47 -0.47 13.25 9.04
CA GLY A 47 -1.42 12.31 9.64
C GLY A 47 -2.43 11.71 8.66
N ALA A 48 -2.29 11.98 7.36
CA ALA A 48 -3.09 11.32 6.34
C ALA A 48 -3.06 9.79 6.48
N TYR A 49 -4.21 9.17 6.24
CA TYR A 49 -4.42 7.75 6.41
C TYR A 49 -4.09 7.01 5.12
N VAL A 50 -3.01 6.23 5.15
CA VAL A 50 -2.54 5.41 4.03
C VAL A 50 -2.82 3.94 4.32
N SER A 51 -3.57 3.28 3.45
CA SER A 51 -4.04 1.90 3.66
C SER A 51 -3.83 1.01 2.44
N LEU A 52 -3.92 -0.31 2.64
CA LEU A 52 -3.90 -1.33 1.59
C LEU A 52 -4.62 -2.58 2.08
N ILE A 53 -5.04 -3.45 1.15
CA ILE A 53 -5.45 -4.83 1.48
C ILE A 53 -4.29 -5.75 1.11
N GLY A 54 -3.65 -6.34 2.11
CA GLY A 54 -2.43 -7.13 1.94
C GLY A 54 -2.67 -8.62 2.00
N ASP A 55 -2.65 -9.28 0.84
CA ASP A 55 -2.64 -10.75 0.77
C ASP A 55 -1.42 -11.34 1.49
N PRO A 56 -1.51 -12.56 2.06
CA PRO A 56 -0.45 -13.17 2.84
C PRO A 56 0.97 -13.08 2.25
N PRO A 57 1.20 -13.27 0.93
CA PRO A 57 2.54 -13.14 0.34
C PRO A 57 3.16 -11.74 0.46
N GLY A 58 2.35 -10.69 0.46
CA GLY A 58 2.80 -9.30 0.53
C GLY A 58 2.97 -8.77 1.95
N GLN A 59 2.32 -9.38 2.95
CA GLN A 59 2.26 -8.83 4.30
C GLN A 59 3.63 -8.61 4.95
N ARG A 60 4.60 -9.50 4.72
CA ARG A 60 5.96 -9.33 5.25
C ARG A 60 6.62 -8.05 4.72
N LEU A 61 6.41 -7.73 3.44
CA LEU A 61 6.92 -6.50 2.84
C LEU A 61 6.23 -5.29 3.46
N TYR A 62 4.90 -5.31 3.55
CA TYR A 62 4.15 -4.17 4.08
C TYR A 62 4.50 -3.87 5.54
N ARG A 63 4.56 -4.89 6.41
CA ARG A 63 5.01 -4.73 7.80
C ARG A 63 6.43 -4.18 7.91
N SER A 64 7.33 -4.58 7.01
CA SER A 64 8.70 -4.03 6.98
C SER A 64 8.78 -2.55 6.59
N LEU A 65 7.69 -1.99 6.06
CA LEU A 65 7.54 -0.57 5.71
C LEU A 65 6.69 0.20 6.74
N GLY A 66 6.33 -0.42 7.86
CA GLY A 66 5.58 0.23 8.94
C GLY A 66 4.06 0.18 8.77
N PHE A 67 3.52 -0.65 7.87
CA PHE A 67 2.10 -0.94 7.85
C PHE A 67 1.75 -1.93 8.96
N ASP A 68 0.74 -1.60 9.75
CA ASP A 68 0.21 -2.44 10.82
C ASP A 68 -1.22 -2.92 10.49
N ASP A 69 -1.63 -3.99 11.17
CA ASP A 69 -2.99 -4.48 11.10
C ASP A 69 -3.94 -3.43 11.72
N VAL A 70 -5.08 -3.19 11.08
CA VAL A 70 -6.12 -2.25 11.57
C VAL A 70 -7.03 -2.87 12.63
N ALA A 71 -6.51 -3.87 13.37
CA ALA A 71 -7.28 -4.65 14.34
C ALA A 71 -7.87 -3.76 15.46
N PRO A 72 -9.08 -4.10 15.97
CA PRO A 72 -9.89 -5.28 15.66
C PRO A 72 -10.74 -5.14 14.38
N SER A 73 -10.59 -4.05 13.61
CA SER A 73 -11.33 -3.84 12.37
C SER A 73 -10.83 -4.73 11.23
N LEU A 74 -11.72 -5.07 10.31
CA LEU A 74 -11.44 -5.92 9.14
C LEU A 74 -11.77 -5.17 7.86
N GLY A 75 -11.01 -5.44 6.80
CA GLY A 75 -11.39 -5.03 5.44
C GLY A 75 -12.64 -5.78 4.98
N MET A 76 -13.60 -5.06 4.39
CA MET A 76 -14.86 -5.62 3.90
C MET A 76 -15.07 -5.19 2.44
N ALA A 77 -15.65 -6.07 1.62
CA ALA A 77 -15.94 -5.79 0.22
C ALA A 77 -17.33 -6.29 -0.15
N LEU A 78 -18.06 -5.49 -0.95
CA LEU A 78 -19.31 -5.89 -1.60
C LEU A 78 -19.02 -6.12 -3.09
N ARG A 79 -19.36 -7.30 -3.61
CA ARG A 79 -19.34 -7.58 -5.04
C ARG A 79 -20.72 -7.29 -5.61
N THR A 80 -20.79 -6.36 -6.55
CA THR A 80 -22.00 -6.04 -7.32
C THR A 80 -22.08 -6.89 -8.57
#